data_AF-A0A349AMN4-F1
#
_entry.id   AF-A0A349AMN4-F1
#
_cell.length_a   1.000
_cell.length_b   1.000
_cell.length_c   1.000
_cell.angle_alpha   90.00
_cell.angle_beta   90.00
_cell.angle_gamma   90.00
#
_symmetry.space_group_name_H-M   'P 1'
#
loop_
_entity.id
_entity.type
_entity.pdbx_description
1 polymer ?
#
loop_
_entity_poly.entity_id
_entity_poly.type
_entity_poly.pdbx_seq_one_letter_code
_entity_poly.pdbx_strand_id
1 'polypeptide(L)'
;EFDGVLRFSPAHSPAHPDIEFLNIVDPGVSKGEALRFLIEYSGLKKDEVLAIGDGLNDLPLFEAAGTKIAMENAFDELKALADDITYDVENGGVAAAIGKYLLKNG
;
A
#
# COMPACT_ATOMS: atom_id res chain seq x y z
N GLU A 1 19.48 12.75 11.05
CA GLU A 1 20.29 13.75 10.32
C GLU A 1 20.27 13.33 8.86
N PHE A 2 20.10 14.26 7.92
CA PHE A 2 20.01 13.93 6.50
C PHE A 2 21.42 13.59 5.97
N ASP A 3 21.59 12.40 5.38
CA ASP A 3 22.91 11.87 4.97
C ASP A 3 23.35 12.30 3.56
N GLY A 4 22.54 13.13 2.89
CA GLY A 4 22.81 13.63 1.54
C GLY A 4 22.34 12.71 0.42
N VAL A 5 21.70 11.57 0.73
CA VAL A 5 21.15 10.65 -0.28
C VAL A 5 19.65 10.87 -0.42
N LEU A 6 19.15 10.88 -1.64
CA LEU A 6 17.71 10.93 -1.94
C LEU A 6 17.31 9.73 -2.78
N ARG A 7 16.11 9.21 -2.52
CA ARG A 7 15.48 8.21 -3.35
C ARG A 7 14.45 8.87 -4.26
N PHE A 8 14.49 8.48 -5.53
CA PHE A 8 13.58 8.93 -6.56
C PHE A 8 12.70 7.75 -6.99
N SER A 9 11.40 7.95 -7.09
CA SER A 9 10.51 6.96 -7.70
C SER A 9 9.40 7.62 -8.52
N PRO A 10 9.10 7.10 -9.72
CA PRO A 10 7.97 7.57 -10.50
C PRO A 10 6.66 7.20 -9.80
N ALA A 11 5.64 8.02 -10.01
CA ALA A 11 4.28 7.75 -9.58
C ALA A 11 3.28 8.34 -10.59
N HIS A 12 2.09 7.77 -10.61
CA HIS A 12 0.95 8.27 -11.38
C HIS A 12 -0.27 8.38 -10.50
N SER A 13 -1.26 9.16 -10.92
CA SER A 13 -2.60 9.14 -10.33
C SER A 13 -3.55 8.43 -11.29
N PRO A 14 -4.32 7.41 -10.85
CA PRO A 14 -5.38 6.83 -11.68
C PRO A 14 -6.38 7.88 -12.19
N ALA A 15 -6.62 8.96 -11.43
CA ALA A 15 -7.50 10.06 -11.82
C ALA A 15 -6.89 11.00 -12.88
N HIS A 16 -5.57 10.98 -13.05
CA HIS A 16 -4.84 11.81 -14.02
C HIS A 16 -3.72 10.97 -14.67
N PRO A 17 -4.09 10.01 -15.55
CA PRO A 17 -3.14 9.03 -16.09
C PRO A 17 -2.06 9.66 -16.99
N ASP A 18 -2.34 10.84 -17.55
CA ASP A 18 -1.38 11.57 -18.40
C ASP A 18 -0.36 12.39 -17.60
N ILE A 19 -0.44 12.38 -16.26
CA ILE A 19 0.46 13.13 -15.39
C ILE A 19 1.35 12.16 -14.62
N GLU A 20 2.65 12.28 -14.85
CA GLU A 20 3.68 11.62 -14.04
C GLU A 20 4.19 12.55 -12.93
N PHE A 21 4.39 11.98 -11.75
CA PHE A 21 5.00 12.63 -10.60
C PHE A 21 6.31 11.91 -10.26
N LEU A 22 7.23 12.64 -9.63
CA LEU A 22 8.45 12.07 -9.07
C LEU A 22 8.43 12.23 -7.56
N ASN A 23 8.40 11.13 -6.83
CA ASN A 23 8.64 11.15 -5.39
C ASN A 23 10.12 11.36 -5.13
N ILE A 24 10.45 12.31 -4.26
CA ILE A 24 11.81 12.58 -3.81
C ILE A 24 11.77 12.51 -2.29
N VAL A 25 12.36 11.46 -1.73
CA VAL A 25 12.28 11.17 -0.29
C VAL A 25 13.64 10.77 0.28
N ASP A 26 13.78 10.93 1.59
CA ASP A 26 14.88 10.34 2.34
C ASP A 26 14.85 8.79 2.18
N PRO A 27 16.01 8.10 2.08
CA PRO A 27 16.06 6.65 1.90
C PRO A 27 15.34 5.85 2.99
N GLY A 28 15.26 6.39 4.21
CA GLY A 28 14.52 5.81 5.33
C GLY A 28 13.01 6.07 5.31
N VAL A 29 12.49 6.78 4.30
CA VAL A 29 11.06 7.10 4.19
C VAL A 29 10.37 6.21 3.18
N SER A 30 9.35 5.49 3.64
CA SER A 30 8.41 4.75 2.79
C SER A 30 7.07 4.58 3.51
N LYS A 31 6.02 4.20 2.76
CA LYS A 31 4.73 3.79 3.35
C LYS A 31 4.90 2.63 4.33
N GLY A 32 5.82 1.71 4.05
CA GLY A 32 6.15 0.58 4.92
C GLY A 32 6.75 0.99 6.26
N GLU A 33 7.70 1.94 6.26
CA GLU A 33 8.28 2.46 7.51
C GLU A 33 7.24 3.22 8.33
N ALA A 34 6.41 4.04 7.67
CA ALA A 34 5.30 4.72 8.34
C ALA A 34 4.31 3.70 8.97
N LEU A 35 3.97 2.62 8.26
CA LEU A 35 3.09 1.58 8.80
C LEU A 35 3.73 0.83 9.97
N ARG A 36 5.02 0.47 9.89
CA ARG A 36 5.76 -0.16 11.00
C ARG A 36 5.71 0.71 12.26
N PHE A 37 5.97 2.00 12.12
CA PHE A 37 5.85 2.96 13.22
C PHE A 37 4.44 2.96 13.82
N LEU A 38 3.39 2.99 12.99
CA LEU A 38 2.00 2.97 13.47
C LEU A 38 1.62 1.67 14.17
N ILE A 39 2.10 0.52 13.68
CA ILE A 39 1.88 -0.79 14.31
C ILE A 39 2.47 -0.79 15.72
N GLU A 40 3.74 -0.39 15.87
CA GLU A 40 4.42 -0.31 17.16
C GLU A 40 3.75 0.69 18.09
N TYR A 41 3.48 1.90 17.59
CA TYR A 41 2.82 2.97 18.36
C TYR A 41 1.44 2.55 18.88
N SER A 42 0.70 1.74 18.10
CA SER A 42 -0.64 1.28 18.46
C SER A 42 -0.64 -0.01 19.29
N GLY A 43 0.54 -0.61 19.54
CA GLY A 43 0.65 -1.89 20.25
C GLY A 43 0.05 -3.08 19.48
N LEU A 44 -0.06 -2.97 18.16
CA LEU A 44 -0.60 -4.02 17.28
C LEU A 44 0.51 -4.97 16.83
N LYS A 45 0.12 -6.15 16.37
CA LYS A 45 0.99 -7.06 15.62
C LYS A 45 0.78 -6.86 14.13
N LYS A 46 1.82 -7.17 13.35
CA LYS A 46 1.75 -7.19 11.89
C LYS A 46 0.56 -8.01 11.36
N ASP A 47 0.29 -9.17 11.95
CA ASP A 47 -0.80 -10.08 11.54
C ASP A 47 -2.21 -9.52 11.83
N GLU A 48 -2.31 -8.45 12.62
CA GLU A 48 -3.56 -7.72 12.88
C GLU A 48 -3.78 -6.58 11.89
N VAL A 49 -2.88 -6.40 10.91
CA VAL A 49 -2.94 -5.33 9.92
C VAL A 49 -3.22 -5.86 8.53
N LEU A 50 -4.24 -5.29 7.92
CA LEU A 50 -4.58 -5.43 6.51
C LEU A 50 -4.15 -4.18 5.75
N ALA A 51 -3.32 -4.34 4.72
CA ALA A 51 -2.95 -3.29 3.79
C ALA A 51 -3.65 -3.48 2.45
N ILE A 52 -4.15 -2.38 1.88
CA ILE A 52 -4.72 -2.32 0.53
C ILE A 52 -3.85 -1.36 -0.29
N GLY A 53 -3.39 -1.78 -1.46
CA GLY A 53 -2.52 -0.98 -2.31
C GLY A 53 -2.73 -1.24 -3.80
N ASP A 54 -2.24 -0.30 -4.60
CA ASP A 54 -2.34 -0.32 -6.06
C ASP A 54 -1.02 0.05 -6.75
N GLY A 55 -0.16 0.82 -6.09
CA GLY A 55 1.08 1.34 -6.68
C GLY A 55 2.33 0.58 -6.25
N LEU A 56 3.42 0.76 -7.01
CA LEU A 56 4.74 0.22 -6.64
C LEU A 56 5.29 0.81 -5.32
N ASN A 57 4.82 1.99 -4.91
CA ASN A 57 5.13 2.56 -3.60
C ASN A 57 4.44 1.82 -2.43
N ASP A 58 3.55 0.85 -2.72
CA ASP A 58 2.93 -0.04 -1.74
C ASP A 58 3.70 -1.35 -1.55
N LEU A 59 4.76 -1.63 -2.32
CA LEU A 59 5.60 -2.82 -2.08
C LEU A 59 6.13 -2.87 -0.62
N PRO A 60 6.71 -1.77 -0.07
CA PRO A 60 7.12 -1.77 1.34
C PRO A 60 5.94 -1.80 2.32
N LEU A 61 4.77 -1.31 1.91
CA LEU A 61 3.54 -1.37 2.70
C LEU A 61 3.09 -2.84 2.87
N PHE A 62 3.14 -3.62 1.80
CA PHE A 62 2.81 -5.05 1.82
C PHE A 62 3.78 -5.84 2.69
N GLU A 63 5.08 -5.55 2.62
CA GLU A 63 6.08 -6.17 3.50
C GLU A 63 5.82 -5.88 4.98
N ALA A 64 5.18 -4.76 5.32
CA ALA A 64 4.90 -4.34 6.69
C ALA A 64 3.58 -4.90 7.26
N ALA A 65 2.67 -5.40 6.42
CA ALA A 65 1.34 -5.88 6.81
C ALA A 65 1.23 -7.41 6.79
N GLY A 66 0.34 -7.96 7.62
CA GLY A 66 0.08 -9.40 7.69
C GLY A 66 -0.84 -9.88 6.58
N THR A 67 -1.88 -9.12 6.26
CA THR A 67 -2.78 -9.37 5.12
C THR A 67 -2.58 -8.29 4.06
N LYS A 68 -2.37 -8.70 2.80
CA LYS A 68 -2.06 -7.82 1.68
C LYS A 68 -3.11 -7.97 0.58
N ILE A 69 -3.78 -6.88 0.22
CA ILE A 69 -4.81 -6.85 -0.80
C ILE A 69 -4.40 -5.91 -1.91
N ALA A 70 -4.23 -6.43 -3.13
CA ALA A 70 -3.98 -5.58 -4.29
C ALA A 70 -5.30 -5.17 -4.95
N MET A 71 -5.37 -3.94 -5.45
CA MET A 71 -6.49 -3.50 -6.30
C MET A 71 -6.39 -4.11 -7.70
N GLU A 72 -7.50 -4.18 -8.44
CA GLU A 72 -7.51 -4.71 -9.81
C GLU A 72 -6.65 -3.88 -10.77
N ASN A 73 -6.59 -2.56 -10.60
CA ASN A 73 -5.70 -1.67 -11.34
C ASN A 73 -4.24 -1.70 -10.87
N ALA A 74 -3.89 -2.54 -9.90
CA ALA A 74 -2.54 -2.56 -9.37
C ALA A 74 -1.52 -3.09 -10.40
N PHE A 75 -0.27 -2.68 -10.23
CA PHE A 75 0.87 -3.25 -10.94
C PHE A 75 0.99 -4.77 -10.70
N ASP A 76 1.40 -5.51 -11.73
CA ASP A 76 1.55 -6.97 -11.65
C ASP A 76 2.55 -7.39 -10.57
N GLU A 77 3.60 -6.59 -10.35
CA GLU A 77 4.58 -6.80 -9.28
C GLU A 77 3.93 -6.73 -7.89
N LEU A 78 2.99 -5.82 -7.67
CA LEU A 78 2.27 -5.71 -6.40
C LEU A 78 1.26 -6.86 -6.24
N LYS A 79 0.51 -7.18 -7.31
CA LYS A 79 -0.46 -8.29 -7.33
C LYS A 79 0.20 -9.62 -7.01
N ALA A 80 1.41 -9.86 -7.51
CA ALA A 80 2.16 -11.09 -7.25
C ALA A 80 2.51 -11.31 -5.77
N LEU A 81 2.52 -10.24 -4.96
CA LEU A 81 2.77 -10.29 -3.52
C LEU A 81 1.49 -10.29 -2.67
N ALA A 82 0.33 -10.07 -3.29
CA ALA A 82 -0.95 -9.97 -2.60
C ALA A 82 -1.48 -11.35 -2.17
N ASP A 83 -2.19 -11.40 -1.05
CA ASP A 83 -2.91 -12.60 -0.61
C ASP A 83 -4.28 -12.71 -1.30
N ASP A 84 -4.79 -11.59 -1.81
CA ASP A 84 -6.04 -11.50 -2.58
C ASP A 84 -6.03 -10.24 -3.47
N ILE A 85 -6.85 -10.27 -4.52
CA ILE A 85 -7.06 -9.13 -5.41
C ILE A 85 -8.52 -8.69 -5.28
N THR A 86 -8.73 -7.41 -4.97
CA THR A 86 -10.06 -6.79 -4.89
C THR A 86 -10.37 -6.04 -6.18
N TYR A 87 -11.55 -5.41 -6.27
CA TYR A 87 -11.96 -4.65 -7.45
C TYR A 87 -11.07 -3.41 -7.72
N ASP A 88 -11.25 -2.83 -8.90
CA ASP A 88 -10.68 -1.55 -9.29
C ASP A 88 -11.04 -0.40 -8.32
N VAL A 89 -10.21 0.65 -8.31
CA VAL A 89 -10.44 1.88 -7.53
C VAL A 89 -11.79 2.52 -7.86
N GLU A 90 -12.17 2.57 -9.14
CA GLU A 90 -13.44 3.13 -9.61
C GLU A 90 -14.64 2.23 -9.31
N ASN A 91 -14.38 0.95 -9.04
CA ASN A 91 -15.40 -0.06 -8.71
C ASN A 91 -15.48 -0.35 -7.19
N GLY A 92 -14.91 0.52 -6.36
CA GLY A 92 -15.03 0.43 -4.91
C GLY A 92 -14.24 -0.73 -4.27
N GLY A 93 -13.09 -1.09 -4.83
CA GLY A 93 -12.26 -2.20 -4.32
C GLY A 93 -11.91 -2.12 -2.84
N VAL A 94 -11.66 -0.93 -2.30
CA VAL A 94 -11.45 -0.73 -0.85
C VAL A 94 -12.68 -1.15 -0.03
N ALA A 95 -13.87 -0.71 -0.46
CA ALA A 95 -15.12 -1.06 0.23
C ALA A 95 -15.41 -2.56 0.17
N ALA A 96 -15.16 -3.19 -0.99
CA ALA A 96 -15.30 -4.64 -1.15
C ALA A 96 -14.33 -5.42 -0.25
N ALA A 97 -13.08 -4.99 -0.15
CA ALA A 97 -12.07 -5.60 0.72
C ALA A 97 -12.46 -5.47 2.20
N ILE A 98 -12.85 -4.28 2.66
CA ILE A 98 -13.35 -4.07 4.03
C ILE A 98 -14.57 -4.94 4.31
N GLY A 99 -15.52 -4.99 3.37
CA GLY A 99 -16.71 -5.84 3.45
C GLY A 99 -16.35 -7.32 3.65
N LYS A 100 -15.40 -7.82 2.85
CA LYS A 100 -14.97 -9.22 2.88
C LYS A 100 -14.19 -9.60 4.14
N TYR A 101 -13.27 -8.74 4.58
CA TYR A 101 -12.29 -9.08 5.62
C TYR A 101 -12.62 -8.57 7.02
N LEU A 102 -13.36 -7.45 7.14
CA LEU A 102 -13.62 -6.81 8.43
C LEU A 102 -15.10 -6.83 8.83
N LEU A 103 -16.03 -6.77 7.86
CA LEU A 103 -17.46 -6.65 8.14
C LEU A 103 -18.25 -7.96 8.03
N LYS A 104 -17.66 -9.04 7.52
CA LYS A 104 -18.26 -10.39 7.56
C LYS A 104 -18.17 -10.98 8.98
N ASN A 105 -18.86 -10.34 9.90
CA ASN A 105 -19.34 -10.91 11.15
C ASN A 105 -20.78 -10.41 11.34
N GLY A 106 -21.71 -11.20 10.80
CA GLY A 106 -23.16 -11.12 10.95
C GLY A 106 -23.76 -12.47 10.59
#